data_AF-A0A316D3N9-F1
#
_entry.id   AF-A0A316D3N9-F1
#
_cell.length_a   1.000
_cell.length_b   1.000
_cell.length_c   1.000
_cell.angle_alpha   90.00
_cell.angle_beta   90.00
_cell.angle_gamma   90.00
#
_symmetry.space_group_name_H-M   'P 1'
#
loop_
_entity.id
_entity.type
_entity.pdbx_description
1 polymer ?
#
loop_
_entity_poly.entity_id
_entity_poly.type
_entity_poly.pdbx_seq_one_letter_code
_entity_poly.pdbx_strand_id
1 'polypeptide(L)'
;MPSCDFGRPCDCRDCKRIDYTIICPHCYFENVVSVDGIAKWETDRKGYTGVSLTKPDLPFRDLNCYSCKTMIRDAGVFDNIRIEVMERNLGRQRAIEQGRVCVSCRKVEGYDGVFWERDERYKEKDGKKYCTTCLSKILEKETPNPSDTESKYEFDKSRLEWVLRKVRQPCIRCQKKRWLNVENTWKKQCSSCYSSTR
;
A
#
# COMPACT_ATOMS: atom_id res chain seq x y z
N MET A 1 12.06 11.85 -9.84
CA MET A 1 11.94 13.02 -10.75
C MET A 1 11.68 14.24 -9.89
N PRO A 2 12.52 15.27 -9.87
CA PRO A 2 12.11 16.54 -9.31
C PRO A 2 11.27 17.26 -10.38
N SER A 3 9.97 16.98 -10.39
CA SER A 3 9.01 17.70 -11.23
C SER A 3 8.46 18.88 -10.45
N CYS A 4 9.06 20.04 -10.63
CA CYS A 4 8.24 21.24 -10.81
C CYS A 4 8.20 21.41 -12.32
N ASP A 5 7.00 21.44 -12.89
CA ASP A 5 6.76 21.43 -14.33
C ASP A 5 7.74 22.29 -15.15
N PHE A 6 8.02 21.88 -16.40
CA PHE A 6 8.75 22.62 -17.44
C PHE A 6 10.28 22.45 -17.57
N GLY A 7 10.80 21.23 -17.59
CA GLY A 7 12.07 20.91 -18.29
C GLY A 7 13.31 21.69 -17.85
N ARG A 8 13.28 22.30 -16.66
CA ARG A 8 14.40 22.97 -16.00
C ARG A 8 14.67 22.30 -14.66
N PRO A 9 15.91 22.35 -14.14
CA PRO A 9 16.18 21.88 -12.79
C PRO A 9 15.37 22.73 -11.83
N CYS A 10 14.42 22.11 -11.12
CA CYS A 10 13.69 22.82 -10.10
C CYS A 10 14.64 23.08 -8.92
N ASP A 11 14.93 24.35 -8.67
CA ASP A 11 15.78 24.77 -7.54
C ASP A 11 15.03 24.82 -6.21
N CYS A 12 13.80 24.27 -6.17
CA CYS A 12 12.98 24.25 -4.98
C CYS A 12 13.64 23.47 -3.83
N ARG A 13 13.39 23.88 -2.59
CA ARG A 13 13.95 23.20 -1.42
C ARG A 13 13.59 21.71 -1.38
N ASP A 14 12.35 21.37 -1.72
CA ASP A 14 11.91 19.97 -1.80
C ASP A 14 12.62 19.17 -2.90
N CYS A 15 13.10 19.84 -3.95
CA CYS A 15 13.76 19.26 -5.11
C CYS A 15 15.25 19.05 -4.86
N LYS A 16 15.86 19.88 -4.02
CA LYS A 16 17.27 19.78 -3.60
C LYS A 16 17.46 18.88 -2.39
N ARG A 17 16.39 18.55 -1.67
CA ARG A 17 16.47 17.76 -0.43
C ARG A 17 16.94 16.34 -0.72
N ILE A 18 18.03 15.94 -0.07
CA ILE A 18 18.53 14.57 -0.05
C ILE A 18 18.15 13.96 1.31
N ASP A 19 17.23 13.01 1.29
CA ASP A 19 16.87 12.22 2.47
C ASP A 19 17.77 10.99 2.57
N TYR A 20 18.25 10.67 3.77
CA TYR A 20 18.99 9.44 4.03
C TYR A 20 18.86 8.98 5.48
N THR A 21 19.22 7.71 5.71
CA THR A 21 19.00 7.04 7.01
C THR A 21 20.31 6.86 7.76
N ILE A 22 20.28 7.15 9.07
CA ILE A 22 21.35 6.90 10.03
C ILE A 22 20.82 5.90 11.06
N ILE A 23 21.41 4.70 11.11
CA ILE A 23 21.00 3.64 12.03
C ILE A 23 21.63 3.88 13.40
N CYS A 24 20.80 3.88 14.45
CA CYS A 24 21.30 3.97 15.82
C CYS A 24 22.05 2.69 16.21
N PRO A 25 23.30 2.76 16.67
CA PRO A 25 24.05 1.56 17.07
C PRO A 25 23.51 0.91 18.35
N HIS A 26 22.76 1.65 19.18
CA HIS A 26 22.24 1.16 20.46
C HIS A 26 20.93 0.39 20.31
N CYS A 27 19.96 0.93 19.55
CA CYS A 27 18.62 0.33 19.41
C CYS A 27 18.26 -0.06 17.98
N TYR A 28 19.19 0.06 17.03
CA TYR A 28 18.98 -0.22 15.60
C TYR A 28 17.84 0.60 14.96
N PHE A 29 17.40 1.68 15.60
CA PHE A 29 16.38 2.57 15.05
C PHE A 29 16.93 3.37 13.86
N GLU A 30 16.17 3.40 12.78
CA GLU A 30 16.47 4.14 11.56
C GLU A 30 16.09 5.61 11.71
N ASN A 31 17.08 6.48 11.91
CA ASN A 31 16.88 7.92 11.96
C ASN A 31 16.95 8.51 10.55
N VAL A 32 15.87 9.09 10.05
CA VAL A 32 15.82 9.72 8.72
C VAL A 32 16.11 11.20 8.89
N VAL A 33 17.18 11.62 8.25
CA VAL A 33 17.65 13.00 8.22
C VAL A 33 17.63 13.50 6.79
N SER A 34 17.67 14.82 6.63
CA SER A 34 17.68 15.46 5.33
C SER A 34 18.68 16.60 5.28
N VAL A 35 19.30 16.78 4.12
CA VAL A 35 20.21 17.89 3.82
C VAL A 35 19.80 18.54 2.51
N ASP A 36 19.96 19.86 2.42
CA ASP A 36 19.76 20.56 1.15
C ASP A 36 21.01 20.32 0.26
N GLY A 37 20.83 19.58 -0.82
CA GLY A 37 21.89 19.21 -1.75
C GLY A 37 22.31 20.35 -2.67
N ILE A 38 23.57 20.32 -3.09
CA ILE A 38 24.12 21.22 -4.11
C ILE A 38 23.83 20.60 -5.48
N ALA A 39 23.02 21.31 -6.27
CA ALA A 39 22.71 20.95 -7.65
C ALA A 39 23.92 21.20 -8.55
N LYS A 40 24.33 20.17 -9.31
CA LYS A 40 25.38 20.24 -10.32
C LYS A 40 24.85 19.72 -11.64
N TRP A 41 25.20 20.43 -12.72
CA TRP A 41 24.93 19.95 -14.07
C TRP A 41 25.99 18.93 -14.47
N GLU A 42 25.53 17.74 -14.83
CA GLU A 42 26.39 16.66 -15.31
C GLU A 42 25.90 16.20 -16.68
N THR A 43 26.84 15.97 -17.57
CA THR A 43 26.59 15.34 -18.88
C THR A 43 27.20 13.96 -18.82
N ASP A 44 26.39 12.92 -19.01
CA ASP A 44 26.89 11.56 -19.03
C ASP A 44 27.73 11.31 -20.29
N ARG A 45 28.45 10.17 -20.32
CA ARG A 45 29.29 9.79 -21.47
C ARG A 45 28.51 9.58 -22.77
N LYS A 46 27.17 9.48 -22.70
CA LYS A 46 26.26 9.31 -23.84
C LYS A 46 25.64 10.64 -24.29
N GLY A 47 26.02 11.77 -23.67
CA GLY A 47 25.54 13.10 -24.01
C GLY A 47 24.21 13.47 -23.35
N TYR A 48 23.67 12.67 -22.44
CA TYR A 48 22.49 13.04 -21.66
C TYR A 48 22.88 14.03 -20.57
N THR A 49 22.27 15.20 -20.61
CA THR A 49 22.45 16.24 -19.60
C THR A 49 21.40 16.10 -18.51
N GLY A 50 21.83 16.18 -17.26
CA GLY A 50 20.96 16.10 -16.10
C GLY A 50 21.52 16.88 -14.92
N VAL A 51 20.73 16.99 -13.87
CA VAL A 51 21.17 17.59 -12.61
C VAL A 51 21.38 16.50 -11.58
N SER A 52 22.61 16.40 -11.10
CA SER A 52 22.99 15.60 -9.95
C SER A 52 22.88 16.46 -8.68
N LEU A 53 22.46 15.84 -7.58
CA LEU A 53 22.49 16.47 -6.26
C LEU A 53 23.64 15.86 -5.47
N THR A 54 24.56 16.71 -5.04
CA THR A 54 25.67 16.31 -4.18
C THR A 54 25.45 16.83 -2.76
N LYS A 55 25.89 16.07 -1.76
CA LYS A 55 25.83 16.54 -0.37
C LYS A 55 26.77 17.74 -0.21
N PRO A 56 26.37 18.79 0.53
CA PRO A 56 27.26 19.91 0.80
C PRO A 56 28.39 19.50 1.74
N ASP A 57 29.52 20.19 1.62
CA ASP A 57 30.65 20.07 2.55
C ASP A 57 30.36 20.88 3.83
N LEU A 58 29.51 20.32 4.69
CA LEU A 58 29.24 20.85 6.03
C LEU A 58 30.01 20.04 7.08
N PRO A 59 30.24 20.61 8.28
CA PRO A 59 30.80 19.84 9.39
C PRO A 59 29.86 18.67 9.75
N PHE A 60 30.48 17.58 10.17
CA PHE A 60 29.76 16.46 10.75
C PHE A 60 29.05 16.93 12.02
N ARG A 61 27.85 16.41 12.24
CA ARG A 61 27.03 16.72 13.40
C ARG A 61 26.70 15.45 14.16
N ASP A 62 26.58 15.60 15.46
CA ASP A 62 26.06 14.57 16.33
C ASP A 62 24.53 14.50 16.20
N LEU A 63 23.99 13.30 16.35
CA LEU A 63 22.55 13.04 16.27
C LEU A 63 22.08 12.32 17.52
N ASN A 64 21.10 12.86 18.22
CA ASN A 64 20.41 12.10 19.26
C ASN A 64 19.41 11.17 18.61
N CYS A 65 19.53 9.86 18.87
CA CYS A 65 18.59 8.88 18.35
C CYS A 65 17.16 9.26 18.75
N TYR A 66 16.26 9.27 17.77
CA TYR A 66 14.87 9.66 18.00
C TYR A 66 14.17 8.72 19.00
N SER A 67 14.48 7.42 18.94
CA SER A 67 13.90 6.38 19.80
C SER A 67 14.51 6.35 21.21
N CYS A 68 15.81 6.07 21.36
CA CYS A 68 16.44 5.84 22.67
C CYS A 68 17.19 7.06 23.25
N LYS A 69 17.24 8.19 22.54
CA LYS A 69 17.95 9.42 22.92
C LYS A 69 19.47 9.30 23.07
N THR A 70 20.06 8.13 22.82
CA THR A 70 21.52 7.95 22.77
C THR A 70 22.13 8.83 21.68
N MET A 71 23.20 9.53 22.01
CA MET A 71 23.95 10.37 21.08
C MET A 71 24.80 9.51 20.14
N ILE A 72 24.61 9.71 18.84
CA ILE A 72 25.40 9.14 17.76
C ILE A 72 26.41 10.22 17.36
N ARG A 73 27.68 9.98 17.67
CA ARG A 73 28.76 10.91 17.33
C ARG A 73 29.09 10.85 15.85
N ASP A 74 29.46 11.98 15.26
CA ASP A 74 29.86 12.08 13.84
C ASP A 74 28.84 11.42 12.90
N ALA A 75 27.55 11.60 13.17
CA ALA A 75 26.46 10.91 12.49
C ALA A 75 26.37 11.29 10.99
N GLY A 76 26.88 12.46 10.63
CA GLY A 76 27.05 12.91 9.25
C GLY A 76 26.62 14.35 9.03
N VAL A 77 26.40 14.70 7.77
CA VAL A 77 26.04 16.05 7.30
C VAL A 77 24.54 16.15 7.06
N PHE A 78 23.80 16.81 7.95
CA PHE A 78 22.37 17.03 7.81
C PHE A 78 21.91 18.36 8.43
N ASP A 79 20.83 18.92 7.88
CA ASP A 79 20.24 20.17 8.34
C ASP A 79 18.98 19.95 9.16
N ASN A 80 18.20 18.92 8.81
CA ASN A 80 16.91 18.65 9.43
C ASN A 80 16.72 17.16 9.73
N ILE A 81 15.94 16.88 10.77
CA ILE A 81 15.45 15.54 11.12
C ILE A 81 14.02 15.43 10.59
N ARG A 82 13.68 14.33 9.91
CA ARG A 82 12.33 14.11 9.37
C ARG A 82 11.39 13.60 10.45
N ILE A 83 10.99 14.47 11.38
CA ILE A 83 10.21 14.11 12.59
C ILE A 83 8.97 13.27 12.26
N GLU A 84 8.17 13.66 11.28
CA GLU A 84 6.95 12.91 10.90
C GLU A 84 7.27 11.47 10.45
N VAL A 85 8.38 11.28 9.72
CA VAL A 85 8.84 9.96 9.30
C VAL A 85 9.31 9.17 10.51
N MET A 86 9.97 9.83 11.46
CA MET A 86 10.42 9.22 12.73
C MET A 86 9.27 8.77 13.62
N GLU A 87 8.26 9.60 13.78
CA GLU A 87 7.04 9.25 14.53
C GLU A 87 6.34 8.06 13.89
N ARG A 88 6.23 8.05 12.56
CA ARG A 88 5.65 6.92 11.82
C ARG A 88 6.47 5.64 12.00
N ASN A 89 7.80 5.71 11.90
CA ASN A 89 8.68 4.55 12.07
C ASN A 89 8.63 4.00 13.50
N LEU A 90 8.62 4.89 14.51
CA LEU A 90 8.50 4.51 15.91
C LEU A 90 7.14 3.88 16.20
N GLY A 91 6.06 4.44 15.65
CA GLY A 91 4.72 3.85 15.73
C GLY A 91 4.67 2.45 15.10
N ARG A 92 5.30 2.29 13.92
CA ARG A 92 5.40 1.00 13.24
C ARG A 92 6.16 -0.04 14.08
N GLN A 93 7.29 0.33 14.69
CA GLN A 93 8.04 -0.57 15.59
C GLN A 93 7.21 -0.99 16.81
N ARG A 94 6.53 -0.05 17.48
CA ARG A 94 5.64 -0.37 18.60
C ARG A 94 4.52 -1.33 18.19
N ALA A 95 3.95 -1.14 17.01
CA ALA A 95 2.93 -2.05 16.49
C ALA A 95 3.49 -3.47 16.23
N ILE A 96 4.74 -3.58 15.79
CA ILE A 96 5.44 -4.87 15.67
C ILE A 96 5.62 -5.53 17.03
N GLU A 97 6.09 -4.79 18.04
CA GLU A 97 6.27 -5.29 19.42
C GLU A 97 4.95 -5.74 20.05
N GLN A 98 3.85 -5.06 19.74
CA GLN A 98 2.49 -5.45 20.16
C GLN A 98 1.91 -6.63 19.35
N GLY A 99 2.67 -7.21 18.42
CA GLY A 99 2.22 -8.34 17.61
C GLY A 99 1.11 -7.97 16.61
N ARG A 100 0.97 -6.70 16.22
CA ARG A 100 0.01 -6.23 15.19
C ARG A 100 0.57 -6.45 13.78
N VAL A 101 1.08 -7.65 13.55
CA VAL A 101 1.78 -8.05 12.32
C VAL A 101 1.05 -9.23 11.71
N CYS A 102 0.84 -9.19 10.40
CA CYS A 102 0.18 -10.26 9.69
C CYS A 102 1.14 -11.44 9.63
N VAL A 103 0.71 -12.61 10.09
CA VAL A 103 1.55 -13.81 10.10
C VAL A 103 1.94 -14.23 8.67
N SER A 104 1.07 -14.01 7.68
CA SER A 104 1.31 -14.44 6.30
C SER A 104 2.20 -13.49 5.50
N CYS A 105 1.94 -12.18 5.54
CA CYS A 105 2.64 -11.21 4.68
C CYS A 105 3.56 -10.25 5.43
N ARG A 106 3.67 -10.38 6.75
CA ARG A 106 4.49 -9.52 7.65
C ARG A 106 4.18 -8.02 7.60
N LYS A 107 3.08 -7.61 6.96
CA LYS A 107 2.60 -6.23 7.00
C LYS A 107 2.16 -5.86 8.43
N VAL A 108 2.40 -4.61 8.79
CA VAL A 108 2.03 -4.02 10.09
C VAL A 108 0.72 -3.23 9.96
N GLU A 109 -0.22 -3.48 10.88
CA GLU A 109 -1.54 -2.84 10.92
C GLU A 109 -1.43 -1.31 11.01
N GLY A 110 -2.12 -0.60 10.12
CA GLY A 110 -2.14 0.88 10.06
C GLY A 110 -0.91 1.54 9.40
N TYR A 111 0.16 0.81 9.10
CA TYR A 111 1.41 1.39 8.57
C TYR A 111 1.74 0.95 7.14
N ASP A 112 1.59 -0.35 6.84
CA ASP A 112 2.02 -0.98 5.58
C ASP A 112 0.86 -1.17 4.57
N GLY A 113 -0.31 -0.61 4.88
CA GLY A 113 -1.50 -0.60 4.01
C GLY A 113 -1.46 0.51 2.96
N VAL A 114 -2.04 0.25 1.79
CA VAL A 114 -2.31 1.31 0.79
C VAL A 114 -3.38 2.25 1.36
N PHE A 115 -3.42 3.51 0.94
CA PHE A 115 -4.33 4.54 1.52
C PHE A 115 -5.80 4.09 1.67
N TRP A 116 -6.30 3.28 0.74
CA TRP A 116 -7.65 2.69 0.74
C TRP A 116 -7.83 1.42 1.59
N GLU A 117 -6.74 0.81 2.06
CA GLU A 117 -6.72 -0.40 2.91
C GLU A 117 -6.31 -0.10 4.37
N ARG A 118 -6.05 1.18 4.72
CA ARG A 118 -5.55 1.55 6.07
C ARG A 118 -6.53 1.25 7.20
N ASP A 119 -7.82 1.19 6.90
CA ASP A 119 -8.89 0.90 7.87
C ASP A 119 -9.22 -0.59 7.98
N GLU A 120 -8.52 -1.46 7.24
CA GLU A 120 -8.72 -2.90 7.34
C GLU A 120 -8.10 -3.43 8.64
N ARG A 121 -8.92 -3.48 9.69
CA ARG A 121 -8.59 -4.10 10.98
C ARG A 121 -8.14 -5.54 10.76
N TYR A 122 -7.07 -5.93 11.45
CA TYR A 122 -6.56 -7.29 11.38
C TYR A 122 -7.53 -8.22 12.08
N LYS A 123 -7.78 -9.38 11.48
CA LYS A 123 -8.71 -10.38 12.01
C LYS A 123 -7.91 -11.56 12.54
N GLU A 124 -8.41 -12.14 13.63
CA GLU A 124 -7.78 -13.29 14.28
C GLU A 124 -8.42 -14.58 13.78
N LYS A 125 -7.58 -15.58 13.49
CA LYS A 125 -7.98 -16.94 13.15
C LYS A 125 -6.96 -17.91 13.74
N ASP A 126 -7.43 -18.91 14.48
CA ASP A 126 -6.59 -19.93 15.13
C ASP A 126 -5.46 -19.34 16.00
N GLY A 127 -5.76 -18.27 16.74
CA GLY A 127 -4.79 -17.55 17.58
C GLY A 127 -3.75 -16.73 16.81
N LYS A 128 -3.90 -16.60 15.48
CA LYS A 128 -2.98 -15.86 14.59
C LYS A 128 -3.68 -14.67 13.97
N LYS A 129 -2.99 -13.52 13.92
CA LYS A 129 -3.49 -12.31 13.26
C LYS A 129 -3.15 -12.28 11.78
N TYR A 130 -4.16 -11.98 10.96
CA TYR A 130 -4.03 -11.86 9.51
C TYR A 130 -4.62 -10.52 9.05
N CYS A 131 -4.03 -9.93 8.00
CA CYS A 131 -4.72 -8.88 7.26
C CYS A 131 -5.88 -9.49 6.44
N THR A 132 -6.89 -8.68 6.12
CA THR A 132 -8.10 -9.12 5.40
C THR A 132 -7.78 -9.79 4.06
N THR A 133 -6.79 -9.27 3.32
CA THR A 133 -6.36 -9.87 2.04
C THR A 133 -5.76 -11.26 2.21
N CYS A 134 -4.95 -11.49 3.26
CA CYS A 134 -4.38 -12.81 3.51
C CYS A 134 -5.44 -13.77 4.04
N LEU A 135 -6.30 -13.30 4.95
CA LEU A 135 -7.37 -14.12 5.51
C LEU A 135 -8.38 -14.55 4.45
N SER A 136 -8.78 -13.65 3.54
CA SER A 136 -9.68 -13.98 2.43
C SER A 136 -9.10 -15.06 1.52
N LYS A 137 -7.82 -14.97 1.14
CA LYS A 137 -7.15 -16.02 0.35
C LYS A 137 -7.07 -17.37 1.06
N ILE A 138 -6.92 -17.37 2.40
CA ILE A 138 -6.93 -18.60 3.19
C ILE A 138 -8.34 -19.20 3.18
N LEU A 139 -9.35 -18.39 3.51
CA LEU A 139 -10.74 -18.85 3.59
C LEU A 139 -11.30 -19.28 2.23
N GLU A 140 -10.96 -18.58 1.15
CA GLU A 140 -11.35 -18.96 -0.22
C GLU A 140 -10.77 -20.33 -0.63
N LYS A 141 -9.62 -20.73 -0.07
CA LYS A 141 -9.02 -22.05 -0.31
C LYS A 141 -9.62 -23.14 0.57
N GLU A 142 -9.96 -22.82 1.81
CA GLU A 142 -10.51 -23.78 2.76
C GLU A 142 -12.01 -24.02 2.56
N THR A 143 -12.74 -23.01 2.06
CA THR A 143 -14.18 -23.12 1.81
C THR A 143 -14.41 -23.44 0.33
N PRO A 144 -14.96 -24.62 0.00
CA PRO A 144 -15.19 -25.00 -1.39
C PRO A 144 -16.21 -24.04 -2.03
N ASN A 145 -15.99 -23.70 -3.30
CA ASN A 145 -16.90 -22.85 -4.05
C ASN A 145 -18.25 -23.54 -4.24
N PRO A 146 -19.36 -22.99 -3.71
CA PRO A 146 -20.69 -23.62 -3.79
C PRO A 146 -21.39 -23.41 -5.15
N SER A 147 -20.70 -22.88 -6.17
CA SER A 147 -21.28 -22.67 -7.51
C SER A 147 -21.61 -23.98 -8.21
N ASP A 148 -22.73 -23.98 -8.93
CA ASP A 148 -23.21 -25.13 -9.70
C ASP A 148 -23.70 -24.70 -11.11
N THR A 149 -24.50 -25.55 -11.76
CA THR A 149 -25.03 -25.29 -13.10
C THR A 149 -26.07 -24.16 -13.15
N GLU A 150 -26.71 -23.85 -12.03
CA GLU A 150 -27.82 -22.91 -11.92
C GLU A 150 -27.47 -21.64 -11.09
N SER A 151 -26.40 -21.68 -10.31
CA SER A 151 -25.99 -20.63 -9.38
C SER A 151 -24.48 -20.37 -9.47
N LYS A 152 -24.10 -19.09 -9.43
CA LYS A 152 -22.70 -18.66 -9.39
C LYS A 152 -22.47 -17.78 -8.19
N TYR A 153 -21.52 -18.21 -7.37
CA TYR A 153 -21.05 -17.51 -6.19
C TYR A 153 -19.71 -16.84 -6.49
N GLU A 154 -19.47 -15.73 -5.81
CA GLU A 154 -18.19 -15.02 -5.79
C GLU A 154 -17.79 -14.84 -4.33
N PHE A 155 -16.50 -15.03 -4.01
CA PHE A 155 -16.02 -14.86 -2.66
C PHE A 155 -15.90 -13.37 -2.33
N ASP A 156 -16.72 -12.89 -1.39
CA ASP A 156 -16.66 -11.51 -0.92
C ASP A 156 -15.52 -11.36 0.09
N LYS A 157 -14.45 -10.67 -0.31
CA LYS A 157 -13.25 -10.48 0.51
C LYS A 157 -13.51 -9.65 1.77
N SER A 158 -14.52 -8.78 1.77
CA SER A 158 -14.84 -7.92 2.91
C SER A 158 -15.61 -8.70 3.98
N ARG A 159 -16.58 -9.50 3.54
CA ARG A 159 -17.45 -10.34 4.37
C ARG A 159 -16.83 -11.70 4.71
N LEU A 160 -15.81 -12.12 3.96
CA LEU A 160 -15.09 -13.39 4.09
C LEU A 160 -15.98 -14.62 3.85
N GLU A 161 -16.94 -14.52 2.93
CA GLU A 161 -17.89 -15.58 2.62
C GLU A 161 -18.22 -15.65 1.13
N TRP A 162 -18.74 -16.80 0.68
CA TRP A 162 -19.27 -16.96 -0.67
C TRP A 162 -20.64 -16.29 -0.79
N VAL A 163 -20.76 -15.32 -1.68
CA VAL A 163 -22.02 -14.59 -1.92
C VAL A 163 -22.58 -14.98 -3.28
N LEU A 164 -23.87 -15.32 -3.33
CA LEU A 164 -24.56 -15.62 -4.58
C LEU A 164 -24.60 -14.36 -5.44
N ARG A 165 -23.95 -14.40 -6.60
CA ARG A 165 -23.89 -13.26 -7.53
C ARG A 165 -24.83 -13.38 -8.69
N LYS A 166 -24.92 -14.57 -9.27
CA LYS A 166 -25.73 -14.81 -10.47
C LYS A 166 -26.52 -16.10 -10.34
N VAL A 167 -27.72 -16.07 -10.90
CA VAL A 167 -28.57 -17.25 -11.06
C VAL A 167 -28.93 -17.42 -12.52
N ARG A 168 -29.15 -18.67 -12.91
CA ARG A 168 -29.55 -19.04 -14.25
C ARG A 168 -31.07 -19.08 -14.31
N GLN A 169 -31.65 -18.32 -15.22
CA GLN A 169 -33.10 -18.23 -15.37
C GLN A 169 -33.49 -18.29 -16.85
N PRO A 170 -34.51 -19.09 -17.22
CA PRO A 170 -35.02 -19.12 -18.58
C PRO A 170 -35.75 -17.82 -18.95
N CYS A 171 -35.78 -17.50 -20.25
CA CYS A 171 -36.65 -16.44 -20.77
C CYS A 171 -38.07 -16.98 -20.88
N ILE A 172 -39.05 -16.25 -20.36
CA ILE A 172 -40.45 -16.67 -20.47
C ILE A 172 -40.93 -16.79 -21.93
N ARG A 173 -40.31 -16.03 -22.87
CA ARG A 173 -40.70 -16.01 -24.29
C ARG A 173 -39.95 -17.02 -25.15
N CYS A 174 -38.62 -17.11 -25.02
CA CYS A 174 -37.79 -17.97 -25.88
C CYS A 174 -37.16 -19.17 -25.15
N GLN A 175 -37.42 -19.34 -23.85
CA GLN A 175 -36.89 -20.40 -22.97
C GLN A 175 -35.36 -20.50 -22.88
N LYS A 176 -34.60 -19.68 -23.62
CA LYS A 176 -33.14 -19.62 -23.54
C LYS A 176 -32.72 -19.22 -22.13
N LYS A 177 -32.00 -20.13 -21.46
CA LYS A 177 -31.39 -19.88 -20.15
C LYS A 177 -30.34 -18.78 -20.26
N ARG A 178 -30.35 -17.83 -19.33
CA ARG A 178 -29.36 -16.75 -19.22
C ARG A 178 -28.92 -16.58 -17.77
N TRP A 179 -27.72 -16.02 -17.59
CA TRP A 179 -27.25 -15.60 -16.29
C TRP A 179 -27.80 -14.22 -15.97
N LEU A 180 -28.40 -14.07 -14.79
CA LEU A 180 -28.86 -12.80 -14.24
C LEU A 180 -28.17 -12.57 -12.91
N ASN A 181 -27.81 -11.32 -12.62
CA ASN A 181 -27.42 -10.96 -11.26
C ASN A 181 -28.62 -11.20 -10.33
N VAL A 182 -28.38 -11.58 -9.07
CA VAL A 182 -29.46 -11.86 -8.10
C VAL A 182 -30.48 -10.72 -8.00
N GLU A 183 -30.00 -9.48 -7.99
CA GLU A 183 -30.82 -8.25 -7.96
C GLU A 183 -31.70 -8.06 -9.20
N ASN A 184 -31.39 -8.75 -10.31
CA ASN A 184 -32.09 -8.65 -11.59
C ASN A 184 -33.00 -9.84 -11.89
N THR A 185 -33.21 -10.74 -10.93
CA THR A 185 -34.04 -11.96 -11.08
C THR A 185 -35.51 -11.67 -11.41
N TRP A 186 -36.00 -10.49 -11.05
CA TRP A 186 -37.33 -10.01 -11.46
C TRP A 186 -37.49 -9.85 -12.98
N LYS A 187 -36.38 -9.75 -13.75
CA LYS A 187 -36.42 -9.65 -15.21
C LYS A 187 -36.75 -11.00 -15.85
N LYS A 188 -38.02 -11.19 -16.22
CA LYS A 188 -38.53 -12.45 -16.82
C LYS A 188 -38.12 -12.66 -18.28
N GLN A 189 -37.83 -11.60 -19.04
CA GLN A 189 -37.47 -11.66 -20.46
C GLN A 189 -35.99 -11.36 -20.71
N CYS A 190 -35.42 -11.93 -21.78
CA CYS A 190 -34.09 -11.54 -22.27
C CYS A 190 -34.14 -10.24 -23.06
N SER A 191 -33.01 -9.55 -23.18
CA SER A 191 -32.91 -8.26 -23.87
C SER A 191 -33.46 -8.31 -25.30
N SER A 192 -33.12 -9.36 -26.06
CA SER A 192 -33.60 -9.55 -27.43
C SER A 192 -35.12 -9.75 -27.53
N CYS A 193 -35.72 -10.50 -26.60
CA CYS A 193 -37.16 -10.71 -26.56
C CYS A 193 -37.92 -9.48 -26.06
N TYR A 194 -37.28 -8.65 -25.24
CA TYR A 194 -37.85 -7.39 -24.77
C TYR A 194 -37.84 -6.35 -25.90
N SER A 195 -36.73 -6.20 -26.61
CA SER A 195 -36.59 -5.25 -27.72
C SER A 195 -37.47 -5.57 -28.92
N SER A 196 -37.80 -6.84 -29.18
CA SER A 196 -38.69 -7.25 -30.28
C SER A 196 -40.19 -7.10 -29.97
N THR A 197 -40.53 -6.42 -28.89
CA THR A 197 -41.92 -6.11 -28.50
C THR A 197 -42.19 -4.60 -28.45
N ARG A 198 -41.18 -3.79 -28.73
CA ARG A 198 -41.30 -2.36 -29.03
C ARG A 198 -41.29 -2.18 -30.54
#